data_AF-A0A931FFW2-F1
#
_entry.id   AF-A0A931FFW2-F1
#
_cell.length_a   1.000
_cell.length_b   1.000
_cell.length_c   1.000
_cell.angle_alpha   90.00
_cell.angle_beta   90.00
_cell.angle_gamma   90.00
#
_symmetry.space_group_name_H-M   'P 1'
#
loop_
_entity.id
_entity.type
_entity.pdbx_description
1 polymer ?
#
loop_
_entity_poly.entity_id
_entity_poly.type
_entity_poly.pdbx_seq_one_letter_code
_entity_poly.pdbx_strand_id
1 'polypeptide(L)'
;MTYRQLNWAERLVALLCVVLLGLWAVPAHADGSSSNPTATAVPAAAKPGVTITVTGSGWPASALLTVLLCGQDAVAGTDDCANATGRAVTTDAHGQFSQQLAVATPPKPCPCVIHVSAVMGNQQSVNTPFDVMGAPTAPIPPNAAGAGQLVMLSASLSGSNGLLNWFGSPPNRTLRMVVADMGGSPISNPEFQLGTWHSVLAPDWSAAPWQGTLEPDKPQEIDLPVQFDSGASGQYFVGLSYQGRTLTTQHLNLPVAWGVDVFWVLLFVVVAVGLFRIGLAVLDRVRPDVTQRARERRRAHLGRRRAGDPRPDEQSASGSPFVTPPAPRHVAAPRRVPVPAPMSAVPPSEVVNPNAETTVLPPILVPLPPSYAPTVSQAAPTSREATLPWFAPGTVVASEPQPAPEQPAPQQSAPVQPAPPQARTPGPTTPSGKDH
;
A
#
# COMPACT_ATOMS: atom_id res chain seq x y z
N MET A 1 -37.78 38.87 11.93
CA MET A 1 -36.38 38.96 11.45
C MET A 1 -35.46 38.75 12.64
N THR A 2 -35.09 37.50 12.90
CA THR A 2 -34.30 37.08 14.07
C THR A 2 -33.01 36.47 13.55
N TYR A 3 -32.00 37.31 13.34
CA TYR A 3 -30.64 36.86 13.03
C TYR A 3 -30.01 36.40 14.35
N ARG A 4 -30.07 35.10 14.63
CA ARG A 4 -29.34 34.48 15.74
C ARG A 4 -27.85 34.69 15.51
N GLN A 5 -27.20 35.32 16.47
CA GLN A 5 -25.75 35.44 16.58
C GLN A 5 -25.15 34.02 16.64
N LEU A 6 -24.76 33.48 15.50
CA LEU A 6 -23.95 32.27 15.43
C LEU A 6 -22.58 32.61 16.02
N ASN A 7 -22.24 31.91 17.10
CA ASN A 7 -20.96 32.05 17.77
C ASN A 7 -19.84 31.82 16.75
N TRP A 8 -18.87 32.75 16.70
CA TRP A 8 -17.58 32.68 16.00
C TRP A 8 -16.94 31.28 15.91
N ALA A 9 -17.10 30.43 16.93
CA ALA A 9 -16.67 29.04 16.93
C ALA A 9 -17.37 28.15 15.87
N GLU A 10 -18.68 28.32 15.64
CA GLU A 10 -19.43 27.55 14.63
C GLU A 10 -19.08 27.99 13.20
N ARG A 11 -18.75 29.27 13.01
CA ARG A 11 -18.28 29.77 11.71
C ARG A 11 -16.90 29.24 11.35
N LEU A 12 -16.01 29.08 12.34
CA LEU A 12 -14.68 28.48 12.14
C LEU A 12 -14.77 26.98 11.81
N VAL A 13 -15.64 26.23 12.49
CA VAL A 13 -15.86 24.81 12.21
C VAL A 13 -16.48 24.60 10.82
N ALA A 14 -17.46 25.43 10.43
CA ALA A 14 -18.06 25.35 9.10
C ALA A 14 -17.05 25.66 7.98
N LEU A 15 -16.16 26.64 8.19
CA LEU A 15 -15.14 27.03 7.21
C LEU A 15 -14.05 25.95 7.10
N LEU A 16 -13.66 25.32 8.21
CA LEU A 16 -12.73 24.19 8.22
C LEU A 16 -13.32 22.97 7.49
N CYS A 17 -14.61 22.68 7.67
CA CYS A 17 -15.30 21.59 6.96
C CYS A 17 -15.38 21.83 5.44
N VAL A 18 -15.61 23.07 5.00
CA VAL A 18 -15.64 23.41 3.56
C VAL A 18 -14.24 23.33 2.93
N VAL A 19 -13.20 23.75 3.65
CA VAL A 19 -11.80 23.61 3.19
C VAL A 19 -11.37 22.14 3.16
N LEU A 20 -11.76 21.34 4.14
CA LEU A 20 -11.50 19.89 4.15
C LEU A 20 -12.27 19.15 3.05
N LEU A 21 -13.47 19.58 2.66
CA LEU A 21 -14.21 19.01 1.53
C LEU A 21 -13.65 19.44 0.16
N GLY A 22 -13.07 20.64 0.06
CA GLY A 22 -12.45 21.14 -1.18
C GLY A 22 -11.13 20.46 -1.56
N LEU A 23 -10.40 19.88 -0.58
CA LEU A 23 -9.13 19.19 -0.84
C LEU A 23 -9.26 17.74 -1.33
N TRP A 24 -10.47 17.19 -1.43
CA TRP A 24 -10.71 15.81 -1.91
C TRP A 24 -11.08 15.72 -3.39
N ALA A 25 -11.08 16.82 -4.14
CA ALA A 25 -11.27 16.80 -5.59
C ALA A 25 -9.95 16.43 -6.30
N VAL A 26 -9.59 15.15 -6.26
CA VAL A 26 -8.55 14.59 -7.13
C VAL A 26 -9.11 14.54 -8.56
N PRO A 27 -8.41 15.03 -9.59
CA PRO A 27 -8.83 14.82 -10.97
C PRO A 27 -8.80 13.32 -11.28
N ALA A 28 -9.97 12.76 -11.53
CA ALA A 28 -10.10 11.44 -12.14
C ALA A 28 -9.42 11.51 -13.51
N HIS A 29 -8.24 10.89 -13.61
CA HIS A 29 -7.67 10.58 -14.91
C HIS A 29 -8.62 9.55 -15.53
N ALA A 30 -9.23 9.92 -16.66
CA ALA A 30 -10.01 9.00 -17.44
C ALA A 30 -9.06 7.91 -17.95
N ASP A 31 -9.16 6.71 -17.38
CA ASP A 31 -8.58 5.52 -17.94
C ASP A 31 -9.12 5.37 -19.37
N GLY A 32 -8.21 5.49 -20.34
CA GLY A 32 -8.49 5.23 -21.74
C GLY A 32 -9.06 3.82 -21.86
N SER A 33 -10.20 3.73 -22.54
CA SER A 33 -10.94 2.52 -22.91
C SER A 33 -10.14 1.21 -22.82
N SER A 34 -10.63 0.29 -22.00
CA SER A 34 -10.19 -1.10 -21.90
C SER A 34 -10.55 -1.90 -23.16
N SER A 35 -10.00 -1.52 -24.32
CA SER A 35 -9.97 -2.42 -25.47
C SER A 35 -9.10 -3.61 -25.09
N ASN A 36 -9.61 -4.83 -25.25
CA ASN A 36 -8.77 -6.01 -25.11
C ASN A 36 -7.64 -5.94 -26.15
N PRO A 37 -6.37 -6.11 -25.74
CA PRO A 37 -5.25 -6.07 -26.67
C PRO A 37 -5.38 -7.21 -27.68
N THR A 38 -5.02 -6.91 -28.93
CA THR A 38 -5.05 -7.86 -30.05
C THR A 38 -3.74 -7.79 -30.82
N ALA A 39 -3.35 -8.91 -31.43
CA ALA A 39 -2.19 -9.02 -32.31
C ALA A 39 -2.52 -9.95 -33.48
N THR A 40 -2.02 -9.62 -34.66
CA THR A 40 -2.23 -10.36 -35.92
C THR A 40 -0.95 -10.36 -36.73
N ALA A 41 -0.69 -11.45 -37.44
CA ALA A 41 0.50 -11.59 -38.28
C ALA A 41 0.09 -11.77 -39.75
N VAL A 42 0.76 -11.06 -40.65
CA VAL A 42 0.54 -11.13 -42.08
C VAL A 42 1.88 -11.36 -42.81
N PRO A 43 1.99 -12.42 -43.63
CA PRO A 43 1.06 -13.55 -43.77
C PRO A 43 0.92 -14.36 -42.45
N ALA A 44 -0.15 -15.16 -42.33
CA ALA A 44 -0.40 -16.00 -41.13
C ALA A 44 0.48 -17.27 -41.05
N ALA A 45 1.24 -17.55 -42.10
CA ALA A 45 2.16 -18.67 -42.19
C ALA A 45 3.38 -18.27 -43.03
N ALA A 46 4.57 -18.73 -42.63
CA ALA A 46 5.78 -18.51 -43.42
C ALA A 46 6.89 -19.52 -43.11
N LYS A 47 7.87 -19.60 -44.00
CA LYS A 47 9.10 -20.37 -43.80
C LYS A 47 10.10 -19.59 -42.94
N PRO A 48 10.97 -20.27 -42.16
CA PRO A 48 12.11 -19.64 -41.52
C PRO A 48 12.96 -18.83 -42.51
N GLY A 49 13.42 -17.65 -42.09
CA GLY A 49 14.17 -16.68 -42.90
C GLY A 49 13.31 -15.63 -43.61
N VAL A 50 11.98 -15.79 -43.64
CA VAL A 50 11.06 -14.80 -44.20
C VAL A 50 10.72 -13.74 -43.14
N THR A 51 10.52 -12.50 -43.57
CA THR A 51 10.02 -11.42 -42.70
C THR A 51 8.51 -11.30 -42.84
N ILE A 52 7.81 -11.26 -41.71
CA ILE A 52 6.36 -11.03 -41.61
C ILE A 52 6.09 -9.68 -40.94
N THR A 53 4.87 -9.16 -41.11
CA THR A 53 4.41 -7.96 -40.40
C THR A 53 3.44 -8.36 -39.31
N VAL A 54 3.74 -7.97 -38.08
CA VAL A 54 2.87 -8.15 -36.91
C VAL A 54 2.21 -6.81 -36.59
N THR A 55 0.89 -6.78 -36.60
CA THR A 55 0.07 -5.62 -36.27
C THR A 55 -0.78 -5.89 -35.05
N GLY A 56 -0.88 -4.93 -34.14
CA GLY A 56 -1.74 -5.04 -32.97
C GLY A 56 -2.45 -3.75 -32.63
N SER A 57 -3.51 -3.87 -31.86
CA SER A 57 -4.35 -2.76 -31.42
C SER A 57 -4.91 -3.01 -30.03
N GLY A 58 -5.35 -1.95 -29.37
CA GLY A 58 -5.95 -2.00 -28.05
C GLY A 58 -4.95 -2.13 -26.89
N TRP A 59 -3.69 -1.83 -27.15
CA TRP A 59 -2.64 -1.78 -26.13
C TRP A 59 -2.64 -0.42 -25.41
N PRO A 60 -2.02 -0.29 -24.22
CA PRO A 60 -1.86 1.01 -23.59
C PRO A 60 -1.06 1.95 -24.51
N ALA A 61 -1.43 3.23 -24.54
CA ALA A 61 -0.77 4.22 -25.40
C ALA A 61 0.68 4.45 -24.97
N SER A 62 1.60 4.59 -25.95
CA SER A 62 3.05 4.78 -25.69
C SER A 62 3.70 3.67 -24.83
N ALA A 63 3.15 2.45 -24.87
CA ALA A 63 3.67 1.30 -24.16
C ALA A 63 4.78 0.61 -24.94
N LEU A 64 5.84 0.18 -24.24
CA LEU A 64 6.89 -0.65 -24.81
C LEU A 64 6.44 -2.12 -24.80
N LEU A 65 6.38 -2.72 -25.98
CA LEU A 65 6.00 -4.12 -26.19
C LEU A 65 7.20 -4.92 -26.72
N THR A 66 7.20 -6.22 -26.46
CA THR A 66 8.09 -7.20 -27.09
C THR A 66 7.28 -8.14 -27.94
N VAL A 67 7.72 -8.36 -29.19
CA VAL A 67 7.12 -9.25 -30.18
C VAL A 67 8.09 -10.40 -30.44
N LEU A 68 7.66 -11.62 -30.17
CA LEU A 68 8.45 -12.84 -30.33
C LEU A 68 7.67 -13.92 -31.08
N LEU A 69 8.38 -14.85 -31.70
CA LEU A 69 7.83 -16.09 -32.24
C LEU A 69 8.23 -17.25 -31.31
N CYS A 70 7.27 -18.02 -30.84
CA CYS A 70 7.46 -19.06 -29.82
C CYS A 70 6.91 -20.40 -30.27
N GLY A 71 7.55 -21.48 -29.81
CA GLY A 71 7.03 -22.84 -29.87
C GLY A 71 6.21 -23.17 -28.62
N GLN A 72 5.63 -24.38 -28.58
CA GLN A 72 4.81 -24.87 -27.46
C GLN A 72 3.80 -23.84 -26.92
N ASP A 73 3.20 -23.02 -27.79
CA ASP A 73 2.24 -21.96 -27.42
C ASP A 73 2.78 -20.93 -26.39
N ALA A 74 4.11 -20.72 -26.38
CA ALA A 74 4.80 -19.86 -25.41
C ALA A 74 4.56 -20.26 -23.94
N VAL A 75 4.30 -21.54 -23.68
CA VAL A 75 3.91 -22.05 -22.35
C VAL A 75 5.04 -21.89 -21.32
N ALA A 76 6.32 -22.02 -21.66
CA ALA A 76 7.43 -21.67 -20.75
C ALA A 76 7.85 -20.19 -20.83
N GLY A 77 7.02 -19.31 -21.42
CA GLY A 77 7.33 -17.91 -21.65
C GLY A 77 8.43 -17.71 -22.68
N THR A 78 9.35 -16.77 -22.43
CA THR A 78 10.44 -16.43 -23.37
C THR A 78 11.43 -17.56 -23.63
N ASP A 79 11.45 -18.60 -22.80
CA ASP A 79 12.32 -19.78 -22.97
C ASP A 79 11.93 -20.64 -24.19
N ASP A 80 10.65 -20.56 -24.61
CA ASP A 80 10.14 -21.25 -25.79
C ASP A 80 10.24 -20.40 -27.06
N CYS A 81 10.76 -19.17 -26.93
CA CYS A 81 10.75 -18.17 -27.98
C CYS A 81 12.09 -18.05 -28.72
N ALA A 82 12.02 -17.72 -30.00
CA ALA A 82 13.16 -17.35 -30.83
C ALA A 82 13.64 -15.93 -30.48
N ASN A 83 14.28 -15.78 -29.31
CA ASN A 83 14.73 -14.48 -28.78
C ASN A 83 15.68 -13.73 -29.73
N ALA A 84 16.48 -14.46 -30.53
CA ALA A 84 17.40 -13.86 -31.50
C ALA A 84 16.71 -13.03 -32.59
N THR A 85 15.46 -13.37 -32.94
CA THR A 85 14.67 -12.61 -33.93
C THR A 85 13.61 -11.73 -33.29
N GLY A 86 13.51 -11.71 -31.96
CA GLY A 86 12.58 -10.87 -31.22
C GLY A 86 12.76 -9.37 -31.51
N ARG A 87 11.67 -8.61 -31.38
CA ARG A 87 11.66 -7.17 -31.64
C ARG A 87 10.94 -6.44 -30.52
N ALA A 88 11.50 -5.31 -30.10
CA ALA A 88 10.79 -4.36 -29.26
C ALA A 88 10.09 -3.33 -30.14
N VAL A 89 8.86 -2.95 -29.79
CA VAL A 89 8.06 -1.93 -30.48
C VAL A 89 7.32 -1.08 -29.47
N THR A 90 7.17 0.21 -29.74
CA THR A 90 6.37 1.11 -28.90
C THR A 90 5.03 1.37 -29.59
N THR A 91 3.94 1.30 -28.84
CA THR A 91 2.60 1.62 -29.36
C THR A 91 2.44 3.11 -29.60
N ASP A 92 1.60 3.48 -30.54
CA ASP A 92 1.25 4.88 -30.80
C ASP A 92 0.30 5.45 -29.72
N ALA A 93 -0.15 6.70 -29.92
CA ALA A 93 -1.10 7.36 -29.04
C ALA A 93 -2.49 6.68 -28.98
N HIS A 94 -2.77 5.79 -29.93
CA HIS A 94 -4.02 5.03 -30.04
C HIS A 94 -3.86 3.57 -29.61
N GLY A 95 -2.69 3.17 -29.07
CA GLY A 95 -2.46 1.80 -28.64
C GLY A 95 -2.27 0.81 -29.79
N GLN A 96 -1.88 1.28 -30.98
CA GLN A 96 -1.60 0.47 -32.15
C GLN A 96 -0.11 0.30 -32.38
N PHE A 97 0.29 -0.81 -33.00
CA PHE A 97 1.66 -1.00 -33.46
C PHE A 97 1.70 -1.81 -34.76
N SER A 98 2.80 -1.65 -35.50
CA SER A 98 3.15 -2.48 -36.65
C SER A 98 4.65 -2.74 -36.63
N GLN A 99 5.04 -4.00 -36.66
CA GLN A 99 6.43 -4.41 -36.52
C GLN A 99 6.78 -5.54 -37.48
N GLN A 100 7.92 -5.40 -38.16
CA GLN A 100 8.48 -6.49 -38.96
C GLN A 100 9.22 -7.48 -38.07
N LEU A 101 8.90 -8.76 -38.18
CA LEU A 101 9.50 -9.86 -37.43
C LEU A 101 10.09 -10.90 -38.40
N ALA A 102 11.34 -11.29 -38.18
CA ALA A 102 11.95 -12.38 -38.95
C ALA A 102 11.53 -13.73 -38.36
N VAL A 103 10.97 -14.59 -39.21
CA VAL A 103 10.55 -15.94 -38.82
C VAL A 103 11.79 -16.79 -38.64
N ALA A 104 11.92 -17.42 -37.48
CA ALA A 104 12.98 -18.37 -37.17
C ALA A 104 12.35 -19.64 -36.60
N THR A 105 13.09 -20.74 -36.65
CA THR A 105 12.66 -21.96 -35.97
C THR A 105 12.77 -21.76 -34.45
N PRO A 106 11.68 -21.88 -33.69
CA PRO A 106 11.74 -21.76 -32.23
C PRO A 106 12.55 -22.90 -31.61
N PRO A 107 13.08 -22.72 -30.38
CA PRO A 107 13.82 -23.76 -29.67
C PRO A 107 12.96 -24.99 -29.32
N LYS A 108 11.63 -24.80 -29.22
CA LYS A 108 10.65 -25.86 -28.96
C LYS A 108 9.79 -26.16 -30.19
N PRO A 109 9.23 -27.38 -30.29
CA PRO A 109 8.32 -27.74 -31.39
C PRO A 109 7.01 -26.93 -31.37
N CYS A 110 6.38 -26.74 -32.53
CA CYS A 110 5.06 -26.12 -32.65
C CYS A 110 3.99 -27.04 -32.02
N PRO A 111 2.89 -26.50 -31.43
CA PRO A 111 2.14 -25.33 -31.88
C PRO A 111 2.88 -24.01 -31.66
N CYS A 112 2.91 -23.18 -32.71
CA CYS A 112 3.67 -21.94 -32.72
C CYS A 112 2.75 -20.73 -32.63
N VAL A 113 3.21 -19.71 -31.90
CA VAL A 113 2.47 -18.46 -31.70
C VAL A 113 3.38 -17.24 -31.80
N ILE A 114 2.80 -16.12 -32.20
CA ILE A 114 3.37 -14.80 -32.00
C ILE A 114 2.97 -14.33 -30.61
N HIS A 115 3.95 -14.26 -29.72
CA HIS A 115 3.78 -13.75 -28.37
C HIS A 115 4.09 -12.25 -28.35
N VAL A 116 3.12 -11.45 -27.94
CA VAL A 116 3.29 -10.01 -27.73
C VAL A 116 3.08 -9.71 -26.26
N SER A 117 4.00 -9.03 -25.61
CA SER A 117 3.89 -8.69 -24.18
C SER A 117 4.36 -7.27 -23.86
N ALA A 118 3.67 -6.61 -22.93
CA ALA A 118 4.06 -5.30 -22.43
C ALA A 118 5.23 -5.43 -21.44
N VAL A 119 6.28 -4.64 -21.66
CA VAL A 119 7.49 -4.64 -20.84
C VAL A 119 7.29 -3.84 -19.54
N MET A 120 6.46 -2.79 -19.59
CA MET A 120 6.23 -1.87 -18.47
C MET A 120 4.74 -1.66 -18.24
N GLY A 121 4.36 -1.41 -16.98
CA GLY A 121 2.98 -1.16 -16.58
C GLY A 121 2.20 -2.46 -16.35
N ASN A 122 0.90 -2.45 -16.68
CA ASN A 122 0.06 -3.64 -16.57
C ASN A 122 0.62 -4.73 -17.50
N GLN A 123 1.01 -5.87 -16.91
CA GLN A 123 1.56 -7.03 -17.62
C GLN A 123 0.45 -7.67 -18.49
N GLN A 124 0.28 -7.13 -19.69
CA GLN A 124 -0.63 -7.65 -20.70
C GLN A 124 0.16 -8.44 -21.74
N SER A 125 -0.35 -9.60 -22.11
CA SER A 125 0.21 -10.42 -23.18
C SER A 125 -0.89 -11.01 -24.06
N VAL A 126 -0.55 -11.25 -25.33
CA VAL A 126 -1.44 -11.86 -26.32
C VAL A 126 -0.63 -12.87 -27.14
N ASN A 127 -1.19 -14.07 -27.29
CA ASN A 127 -0.66 -15.11 -28.16
C ASN A 127 -1.56 -15.22 -29.40
N THR A 128 -0.93 -15.11 -30.58
CA THR A 128 -1.63 -15.28 -31.85
C THR A 128 -1.09 -16.51 -32.58
N PRO A 129 -1.92 -17.49 -32.95
CA PRO A 129 -1.50 -18.66 -33.72
C PRO A 129 -0.76 -18.29 -35.00
N PHE A 130 0.37 -18.97 -35.25
CA PHE A 130 1.19 -18.75 -36.44
C PHE A 130 1.82 -20.05 -36.93
N ASP A 131 1.68 -20.34 -38.22
CA ASP A 131 2.21 -21.58 -38.81
C ASP A 131 3.62 -21.38 -39.38
N VAL A 132 4.61 -22.01 -38.73
CA VAL A 132 6.00 -22.03 -39.20
C VAL A 132 6.19 -23.23 -40.11
N MET A 133 6.20 -22.98 -41.42
CA MET A 133 6.30 -24.03 -42.42
C MET A 133 7.64 -24.79 -42.29
N GLY A 134 7.55 -26.09 -41.99
CA GLY A 134 8.72 -26.97 -41.83
C GLY A 134 9.30 -27.03 -40.42
N ALA A 135 8.66 -26.40 -39.42
CA ALA A 135 9.01 -26.61 -38.03
C ALA A 135 8.51 -27.98 -37.52
N PRO A 136 9.24 -28.66 -36.62
CA PRO A 136 8.77 -29.88 -36.00
C PRO A 136 7.52 -29.60 -35.16
N THR A 137 6.47 -30.41 -35.33
CA THR A 137 5.23 -30.33 -34.55
C THR A 137 5.21 -31.43 -33.50
N ALA A 138 4.84 -31.07 -32.28
CA ALA A 138 4.60 -32.02 -31.19
C ALA A 138 3.47 -31.49 -30.29
N PRO A 139 2.63 -32.36 -29.73
CA PRO A 139 1.66 -31.94 -28.73
C PRO A 139 2.40 -31.32 -27.53
N ILE A 140 1.82 -30.29 -26.93
CA ILE A 140 2.39 -29.61 -25.76
C ILE A 140 2.44 -30.63 -24.61
N PRO A 141 3.63 -30.93 -24.05
CA PRO A 141 3.73 -31.77 -22.86
C PRO A 141 2.92 -31.14 -21.71
N PRO A 142 2.19 -31.93 -20.90
CA PRO A 142 1.43 -31.39 -19.77
C PRO A 142 2.29 -30.62 -18.75
N ASN A 143 3.61 -30.86 -18.75
CA ASN A 143 4.56 -30.19 -17.86
C ASN A 143 5.47 -29.19 -18.61
N ALA A 144 5.08 -28.74 -19.81
CA ALA A 144 5.91 -27.88 -20.66
C ALA A 144 6.26 -26.52 -20.01
N ALA A 145 5.35 -25.99 -19.19
CA ALA A 145 5.54 -24.74 -18.45
C ALA A 145 6.53 -24.88 -17.27
N GLY A 146 7.08 -26.08 -17.07
CA GLY A 146 7.53 -26.55 -15.76
C GLY A 146 6.36 -27.16 -14.99
N ALA A 147 6.68 -27.77 -13.83
CA ALA A 147 5.64 -28.19 -12.90
C ALA A 147 4.99 -26.93 -12.31
N GLY A 148 3.86 -26.53 -12.88
CA GLY A 148 3.05 -25.43 -12.39
C GLY A 148 3.60 -24.03 -12.68
N GLN A 149 3.02 -23.33 -13.65
CA GLN A 149 3.38 -21.94 -13.90
C GLN A 149 2.30 -21.03 -13.32
N LEU A 150 2.53 -20.60 -12.09
CA LEU A 150 1.64 -19.67 -11.41
C LEU A 150 1.79 -18.27 -12.00
N VAL A 151 0.68 -17.74 -12.52
CA VAL A 151 0.58 -16.36 -12.96
C VAL A 151 -0.45 -15.62 -12.12
N MET A 152 -0.02 -14.43 -11.71
CA MET A 152 -0.75 -13.54 -10.85
C MET A 152 -1.72 -12.68 -11.68
N LEU A 153 -3.03 -12.83 -11.47
CA LEU A 153 -4.03 -12.02 -12.17
C LEU A 153 -4.36 -10.73 -11.42
N SER A 154 -4.51 -10.80 -10.10
CA SER A 154 -4.82 -9.61 -9.29
C SER A 154 -4.35 -9.78 -7.86
N ALA A 155 -3.76 -8.74 -7.28
CA ALA A 155 -3.37 -8.70 -5.87
C ALA A 155 -4.05 -7.50 -5.20
N SER A 156 -4.59 -7.70 -4.01
CA SER A 156 -5.12 -6.63 -3.18
C SER A 156 -4.83 -6.93 -1.72
N LEU A 157 -4.48 -5.91 -0.94
CA LEU A 157 -4.43 -6.03 0.51
C LEU A 157 -5.75 -5.58 1.11
N SER A 158 -6.35 -6.45 1.91
CA SER A 158 -7.52 -6.17 2.71
C SER A 158 -7.19 -6.24 4.20
N GLY A 159 -7.93 -5.52 5.03
CA GLY A 159 -7.76 -5.54 6.49
C GLY A 159 -8.17 -4.22 7.13
N SER A 160 -8.64 -4.31 8.37
CA SER A 160 -9.09 -3.17 9.17
C SER A 160 -8.01 -2.73 10.16
N ASN A 161 -8.02 -1.43 10.48
CA ASN A 161 -7.22 -0.89 11.57
C ASN A 161 -8.11 -0.86 12.82
N GLY A 162 -7.66 -1.49 13.91
CA GLY A 162 -8.31 -1.42 15.21
C GLY A 162 -7.82 -0.23 16.04
N LEU A 163 -8.52 0.07 17.14
CA LEU A 163 -8.10 1.09 18.11
C LEU A 163 -6.73 0.75 18.73
N LEU A 164 -6.42 -0.54 18.91
CA LEU A 164 -5.14 -0.97 19.48
C LEU A 164 -3.95 -0.68 18.55
N ASN A 165 -4.17 -0.64 17.23
CA ASN A 165 -3.12 -0.29 16.27
C ASN A 165 -2.67 1.16 16.46
N TRP A 166 -3.56 2.04 16.92
CA TRP A 166 -3.20 3.41 17.28
C TRP A 166 -2.25 3.47 18.49
N PHE A 167 -2.26 2.46 19.35
CA PHE A 167 -1.32 2.25 20.45
C PHE A 167 -0.11 1.36 20.08
N GLY A 168 0.06 1.01 18.81
CA GLY A 168 1.23 0.27 18.32
C GLY A 168 1.09 -1.25 18.28
N SER A 169 -0.12 -1.81 18.44
CA SER A 169 -0.31 -3.26 18.25
C SER A 169 -0.05 -3.68 16.80
N PRO A 170 0.51 -4.89 16.57
CA PRO A 170 0.71 -5.45 15.22
C PRO A 170 -0.55 -5.35 14.35
N PRO A 171 -0.48 -4.74 13.15
CA PRO A 171 -1.55 -4.83 12.18
C PRO A 171 -1.60 -6.22 11.54
N ASN A 172 -2.80 -6.79 11.46
CA ASN A 172 -3.06 -8.01 10.69
C ASN A 172 -3.71 -7.62 9.37
N ARG A 173 -3.11 -8.01 8.25
CA ARG A 173 -3.68 -7.81 6.91
C ARG A 173 -3.81 -9.13 6.20
N THR A 174 -4.67 -9.16 5.19
CA THR A 174 -4.85 -10.33 4.33
C THR A 174 -4.52 -9.91 2.91
N LEU A 175 -3.50 -10.55 2.33
CA LEU A 175 -3.21 -10.45 0.91
C LEU A 175 -4.19 -11.37 0.17
N ARG A 176 -5.15 -10.74 -0.49
CA ARG A 176 -6.11 -11.40 -1.37
C ARG A 176 -5.58 -11.39 -2.77
N MET A 177 -5.43 -12.56 -3.35
CA MET A 177 -4.81 -12.72 -4.65
C MET A 177 -5.59 -13.69 -5.51
N VAL A 178 -5.66 -13.40 -6.81
CA VAL A 178 -6.16 -14.33 -7.81
C VAL A 178 -4.97 -14.84 -8.61
N VAL A 179 -4.76 -16.15 -8.56
CA VAL A 179 -3.66 -16.84 -9.24
C VAL A 179 -4.25 -17.88 -10.18
N ALA A 180 -3.69 -18.03 -11.38
CA ALA A 180 -3.99 -19.15 -12.26
C ALA A 180 -2.73 -19.95 -12.54
N ASP A 181 -2.89 -21.26 -12.65
CA ASP A 181 -1.86 -22.12 -13.20
C ASP A 181 -1.98 -22.14 -14.72
N MET A 182 -0.97 -21.61 -15.42
CA MET A 182 -0.85 -21.71 -16.88
C MET A 182 -0.08 -22.98 -17.30
N GLY A 183 0.35 -23.80 -16.34
CA GLY A 183 0.89 -25.13 -16.57
C GLY A 183 -0.20 -26.14 -16.89
N GLY A 184 0.12 -27.16 -17.68
CA GLY A 184 -0.81 -28.23 -18.05
C GLY A 184 -1.00 -29.31 -16.98
N SER A 185 -0.47 -29.12 -15.76
CA SER A 185 -0.51 -30.10 -14.68
C SER A 185 -0.94 -29.45 -13.36
N PRO A 186 -1.94 -29.99 -12.64
CA PRO A 186 -2.42 -29.40 -11.40
C PRO A 186 -1.32 -29.32 -10.34
N ILE A 187 -1.29 -28.19 -9.61
CA ILE A 187 -0.37 -27.96 -8.51
C ILE A 187 -1.09 -28.19 -7.19
N SER A 188 -0.71 -29.23 -6.46
CA SER A 188 -1.26 -29.50 -5.12
C SER A 188 -0.35 -28.93 -4.02
N ASN A 189 -0.96 -28.21 -3.07
CA ASN A 189 -0.34 -27.59 -1.89
C ASN A 189 0.91 -26.75 -2.20
N PRO A 190 0.81 -25.71 -3.04
CA PRO A 190 1.92 -24.80 -3.30
C PRO A 190 2.41 -24.14 -1.99
N GLU A 191 3.73 -24.13 -1.83
CA GLU A 191 4.41 -23.37 -0.79
C GLU A 191 4.82 -22.00 -1.35
N PHE A 192 4.12 -20.95 -0.92
CA PHE A 192 4.47 -19.59 -1.27
C PHE A 192 5.50 -19.04 -0.28
N GLN A 193 6.26 -18.04 -0.71
CA GLN A 193 7.08 -17.24 0.18
C GLN A 193 6.49 -15.84 0.28
N LEU A 194 6.20 -15.41 1.49
CA LEU A 194 5.67 -14.09 1.79
C LEU A 194 6.76 -13.26 2.47
N GLY A 195 7.10 -12.13 1.85
CA GLY A 195 8.08 -11.18 2.36
C GLY A 195 7.42 -9.85 2.68
N THR A 196 7.75 -9.26 3.83
CA THR A 196 7.39 -7.87 4.15
C THR A 196 8.66 -7.07 4.36
N TRP A 197 8.68 -5.83 3.90
CA TRP A 197 9.81 -4.94 4.12
C TRP A 197 9.41 -3.49 4.20
N HIS A 198 10.28 -2.73 4.86
CA HIS A 198 10.23 -1.29 4.96
C HIS A 198 11.55 -0.74 4.43
N SER A 199 11.49 0.30 3.60
CA SER A 199 12.68 0.91 2.97
C SER A 199 13.38 0.01 1.92
N VAL A 200 14.65 0.27 1.63
CA VAL A 200 15.45 -0.36 0.55
C VAL A 200 16.04 -1.72 0.94
N LEU A 201 15.75 -2.20 2.15
CA LEU A 201 16.25 -3.48 2.64
C LEU A 201 15.49 -4.64 1.99
N ALA A 202 16.20 -5.74 1.72
CA ALA A 202 15.59 -6.95 1.22
C ALA A 202 14.60 -7.51 2.26
N PRO A 203 13.46 -8.06 1.83
CA PRO A 203 12.52 -8.68 2.74
C PRO A 203 13.06 -9.96 3.36
N ASP A 204 12.68 -10.18 4.61
CA ASP A 204 12.75 -11.50 5.22
C ASP A 204 11.60 -12.35 4.67
N TRP A 205 11.95 -13.38 3.89
CA TRP A 205 11.00 -14.29 3.29
C TRP A 205 10.55 -15.35 4.30
N SER A 206 9.24 -15.44 4.52
CA SER A 206 8.61 -16.44 5.38
C SER A 206 7.81 -17.44 4.53
N ALA A 207 7.86 -18.72 4.91
CA ALA A 207 7.06 -19.75 4.26
C ALA A 207 5.57 -19.53 4.56
N ALA A 208 4.76 -19.47 3.52
CA ALA A 208 3.32 -19.30 3.59
C ALA A 208 2.65 -20.47 2.83
N PRO A 209 2.51 -21.63 3.50
CA PRO A 209 1.91 -22.81 2.88
C PRO A 209 0.42 -22.57 2.64
N TRP A 210 -0.06 -22.91 1.45
CA TRP A 210 -1.48 -22.92 1.13
C TRP A 210 -1.95 -24.33 0.85
N GLN A 211 -3.13 -24.67 1.38
CA GLN A 211 -3.74 -25.98 1.19
C GLN A 211 -4.78 -25.89 0.10
N GLY A 212 -4.60 -26.70 -0.94
CA GLY A 212 -5.51 -26.76 -2.07
C GLY A 212 -4.81 -27.23 -3.33
N THR A 213 -5.59 -27.50 -4.36
CA THR A 213 -5.07 -27.81 -5.68
C THR A 213 -5.45 -26.67 -6.61
N LEU A 214 -4.47 -26.18 -7.36
CA LEU A 214 -4.68 -25.22 -8.43
C LEU A 214 -4.82 -26.03 -9.71
N GLU A 215 -6.01 -25.98 -10.30
CA GLU A 215 -6.22 -26.59 -11.61
C GLU A 215 -5.65 -25.71 -12.73
N PRO A 216 -5.16 -26.34 -13.81
CA PRO A 216 -4.78 -25.63 -15.04
C PRO A 216 -5.90 -24.74 -15.58
N ASP A 217 -5.52 -23.54 -16.05
CA ASP A 217 -6.37 -22.54 -16.69
C ASP A 217 -7.58 -22.07 -15.86
N LYS A 218 -7.60 -22.36 -14.55
CA LYS A 218 -8.64 -21.87 -13.65
C LYS A 218 -8.08 -20.82 -12.70
N PRO A 219 -8.62 -19.58 -12.72
CA PRO A 219 -8.25 -18.58 -11.73
C PRO A 219 -8.81 -18.99 -10.37
N GLN A 220 -7.96 -18.94 -9.35
CA GLN A 220 -8.29 -19.26 -7.98
C GLN A 220 -7.92 -18.12 -7.05
N GLU A 221 -8.88 -17.75 -6.19
CA GLU A 221 -8.69 -16.76 -5.15
C GLU A 221 -8.04 -17.40 -3.92
N ILE A 222 -6.93 -16.81 -3.47
CA ILE A 222 -6.16 -17.22 -2.30
C ILE A 222 -6.07 -16.04 -1.36
N ASP A 223 -6.35 -16.27 -0.08
CA ASP A 223 -6.22 -15.30 0.99
C ASP A 223 -5.05 -15.72 1.90
N LEU A 224 -3.97 -14.93 1.91
CA LEU A 224 -2.78 -15.16 2.74
C LEU A 224 -2.71 -14.14 3.88
N PRO A 225 -2.61 -14.58 5.14
CA PRO A 225 -2.43 -13.67 6.26
C PRO A 225 -1.02 -13.08 6.24
N VAL A 226 -0.95 -11.75 6.30
CA VAL A 226 0.28 -10.97 6.41
C VAL A 226 0.35 -10.40 7.82
N GLN A 227 1.38 -10.79 8.56
CA GLN A 227 1.67 -10.25 9.88
C GLN A 227 2.79 -9.21 9.77
N PHE A 228 2.59 -8.09 10.45
CA PHE A 228 3.59 -7.03 10.57
C PHE A 228 4.09 -6.96 12.01
N ASP A 229 5.29 -6.44 12.21
CA ASP A 229 5.85 -6.23 13.54
C ASP A 229 5.07 -5.20 14.36
N SER A 230 5.21 -5.26 15.69
CA SER A 230 4.67 -4.25 16.59
C SER A 230 5.28 -2.88 16.30
N GLY A 231 4.46 -1.84 16.27
CA GLY A 231 4.90 -0.48 15.94
C GLY A 231 5.13 -0.21 14.45
N ALA A 232 4.81 -1.16 13.56
CA ALA A 232 4.89 -0.94 12.11
C ALA A 232 4.04 0.26 11.67
N SER A 233 4.69 1.26 11.07
CA SER A 233 4.04 2.48 10.60
C SER A 233 4.71 3.07 9.34
N GLY A 234 3.95 3.77 8.51
CA GLY A 234 4.43 4.31 7.23
C GLY A 234 4.27 3.33 6.07
N GLN A 235 5.04 3.54 5.00
CA GLN A 235 4.94 2.74 3.78
C GLN A 235 5.66 1.40 3.94
N TYR A 236 4.93 0.31 3.76
CA TYR A 236 5.43 -1.05 3.73
C TYR A 236 5.18 -1.67 2.37
N PHE A 237 6.04 -2.61 2.01
CA PHE A 237 5.89 -3.43 0.83
C PHE A 237 5.66 -4.87 1.24
N VAL A 238 4.76 -5.54 0.52
CA VAL A 238 4.44 -6.95 0.69
C VAL A 238 4.66 -7.63 -0.65
N GLY A 239 5.52 -8.62 -0.66
CA GLY A 239 5.93 -9.36 -1.83
C GLY A 239 5.58 -10.82 -1.67
N LEU A 240 5.20 -11.43 -2.79
CA LEU A 240 4.96 -12.86 -2.86
C LEU A 240 5.94 -13.48 -3.86
N SER A 241 6.59 -14.57 -3.45
CA SER A 241 7.46 -15.36 -4.30
C SER A 241 6.96 -16.80 -4.39
N TYR A 242 7.23 -17.43 -5.53
CA TYR A 242 7.00 -18.85 -5.75
C TYR A 242 8.18 -19.41 -6.56
N GLN A 243 8.80 -20.49 -6.07
CA GLN A 243 9.99 -21.11 -6.68
C GLN A 243 11.12 -20.11 -7.03
N GLY A 244 11.33 -19.09 -6.20
CA GLY A 244 12.36 -18.07 -6.41
C GLY A 244 12.02 -16.98 -7.44
N ARG A 245 10.79 -16.97 -7.96
CA ARG A 245 10.26 -15.89 -8.82
C ARG A 245 9.29 -15.02 -8.01
N THR A 246 9.47 -13.69 -8.06
CA THR A 246 8.53 -12.74 -7.45
C THR A 246 7.28 -12.62 -8.31
N LEU A 247 6.13 -13.01 -7.76
CA LEU A 247 4.83 -12.97 -8.44
C LEU A 247 4.20 -11.58 -8.38
N THR A 248 4.31 -10.90 -7.23
CA THR A 248 3.73 -9.55 -7.05
C THR A 248 4.42 -8.78 -5.94
N THR A 249 4.31 -7.46 -6.00
CA THR A 249 4.69 -6.53 -4.93
C THR A 249 3.57 -5.51 -4.77
N GLN A 250 3.01 -5.43 -3.56
CA GLN A 250 1.97 -4.49 -3.19
C GLN A 250 2.51 -3.51 -2.14
N HIS A 251 2.04 -2.27 -2.18
CA HIS A 251 2.39 -1.25 -1.20
C HIS A 251 1.22 -1.01 -0.26
N LEU A 252 1.52 -0.76 1.00
CA LEU A 252 0.54 -0.43 2.02
C LEU A 252 1.07 0.67 2.93
N ASN A 253 0.24 1.67 3.16
CA ASN A 253 0.53 2.69 4.17
C ASN A 253 -0.14 2.32 5.50
N LEU A 254 0.67 2.04 6.51
CA LEU A 254 0.23 1.76 7.87
C LEU A 254 0.10 3.07 8.67
N PRO A 255 -1.00 3.25 9.43
CA PRO A 255 -1.18 4.44 10.25
C PRO A 255 -0.09 4.53 11.31
N VAL A 256 0.38 5.75 11.56
CA VAL A 256 1.33 6.02 12.63
C VAL A 256 0.62 5.87 13.99
N ALA A 257 1.30 5.27 14.97
CA ALA A 257 0.75 5.00 16.30
C ALA A 257 0.90 6.22 17.23
N TRP A 258 -0.09 7.13 17.25
CA TRP A 258 -0.01 8.38 18.04
C TRP A 258 -0.57 8.20 19.46
N GLY A 259 -1.09 7.02 19.79
CA GLY A 259 -1.83 6.79 21.03
C GLY A 259 -1.00 7.01 22.28
N VAL A 260 0.27 6.60 22.24
CA VAL A 260 1.22 6.81 23.33
C VAL A 260 1.52 8.30 23.51
N ASP A 261 1.76 9.02 22.42
CA ASP A 261 2.07 10.45 22.46
C ASP A 261 0.88 11.28 22.98
N VAL A 262 -0.34 10.99 22.49
CA VAL A 262 -1.56 11.68 22.95
C VAL A 262 -1.82 11.41 24.43
N PHE A 263 -1.58 10.18 24.90
CA PHE A 263 -1.69 9.86 26.32
C PHE A 263 -0.73 10.69 27.18
N TRP A 264 0.53 10.81 26.79
CA TRP A 264 1.51 11.63 27.51
C TRP A 264 1.15 13.11 27.50
N VAL A 265 0.72 13.66 26.36
CA VAL A 265 0.27 15.05 26.25
C VAL A 265 -0.93 15.30 27.18
N LEU A 266 -1.92 14.41 27.18
CA LEU A 266 -3.08 14.51 28.06
C LEU A 266 -2.65 14.46 29.55
N LEU A 267 -1.73 13.58 29.89
CA LEU A 267 -1.18 13.47 31.24
C LEU A 267 -0.49 14.76 31.68
N PHE A 268 0.35 15.36 30.84
CA PHE A 268 0.98 16.66 31.11
C PHE A 268 -0.07 17.76 31.33
N VAL A 269 -1.13 17.79 30.53
CA VAL A 269 -2.23 18.75 30.70
C VAL A 269 -2.95 18.56 32.03
N VAL A 270 -3.31 17.32 32.39
CA VAL A 270 -3.99 17.02 33.65
C VAL A 270 -3.12 17.38 34.86
N VAL A 271 -1.82 17.06 34.82
CA VAL A 271 -0.87 17.43 35.87
C VAL A 271 -0.75 18.94 35.99
N ALA A 272 -0.62 19.67 34.88
CA ALA A 272 -0.54 21.13 34.88
C ALA A 272 -1.82 21.77 35.45
N VAL A 273 -3.00 21.29 35.06
CA VAL A 273 -4.30 21.75 35.58
C VAL A 273 -4.43 21.43 37.07
N GLY A 274 -4.00 20.23 37.49
CA GLY A 274 -3.99 19.82 38.89
C GLY A 274 -3.12 20.73 39.75
N LEU A 275 -1.88 21.00 39.32
CA LEU A 275 -0.97 21.93 39.99
C LEU A 275 -1.52 23.36 40.02
N PHE A 276 -2.14 23.83 38.93
CA PHE A 276 -2.77 25.14 38.88
C PHE A 276 -3.94 25.25 39.88
N ARG A 277 -4.78 24.21 39.99
CA ARG A 277 -5.88 24.14 40.96
C ARG A 277 -5.39 24.10 42.39
N ILE A 278 -4.33 23.33 42.68
CA ILE A 278 -3.68 23.30 43.99
C ILE A 278 -3.10 24.68 44.32
N GLY A 279 -2.43 25.33 43.38
CA GLY A 279 -1.90 26.68 43.54
C GLY A 279 -2.99 27.71 43.85
N LEU A 280 -4.12 27.66 43.14
CA LEU A 280 -5.28 28.51 43.45
C LEU A 280 -5.85 28.23 44.84
N ALA A 281 -5.95 26.97 45.25
CA ALA A 281 -6.43 26.60 46.58
C ALA A 281 -5.49 27.09 47.70
N VAL A 282 -4.18 27.02 47.48
CA VAL A 282 -3.17 27.56 48.42
C VAL A 282 -3.26 29.08 48.49
N LEU A 283 -3.38 29.77 47.36
CA LEU A 283 -3.54 31.23 47.33
C LEU A 283 -4.83 31.69 48.01
N ASP A 284 -5.94 30.95 47.84
CA ASP A 284 -7.20 31.26 48.51
C ASP A 284 -7.10 31.03 50.02
N ARG A 285 -6.34 30.03 50.46
CA ARG A 285 -6.07 29.76 51.89
C ARG A 285 -5.11 30.75 52.54
N VAL A 286 -4.14 31.28 51.77
CA VAL A 286 -3.14 32.24 52.25
C VAL A 286 -3.63 33.68 52.13
N ARG A 287 -4.64 33.96 51.30
CA ARG A 287 -5.27 35.29 51.25
C ARG A 287 -5.85 35.61 52.63
N PRO A 288 -5.32 36.63 53.33
CA PRO A 288 -5.90 37.04 54.60
C PRO A 288 -7.33 37.51 54.34
N ASP A 289 -8.22 37.19 55.26
CA ASP A 289 -9.66 37.41 55.20
C ASP A 289 -10.01 38.91 55.29
N VAL A 290 -9.60 39.70 54.29
CA VAL A 290 -9.86 41.15 54.22
C VAL A 290 -11.36 41.39 54.00
N THR A 291 -12.05 40.42 53.40
CA THR A 291 -13.50 40.45 53.17
C THR A 291 -14.27 40.20 54.47
N GLN A 292 -13.85 39.29 55.35
CA GLN A 292 -14.46 39.15 56.68
C GLN A 292 -14.32 40.43 57.52
N ARG A 293 -13.12 41.04 57.57
CA ARG A 293 -12.92 42.31 58.29
C ARG A 293 -13.76 43.47 57.72
N ALA A 294 -13.96 43.53 56.41
CA ALA A 294 -14.83 44.52 55.78
C ALA A 294 -16.33 44.28 56.06
N ARG A 295 -16.75 43.01 56.14
CA ARG A 295 -18.14 42.63 56.44
C ARG A 295 -18.49 42.85 57.92
N GLU A 296 -17.55 42.59 58.83
CA GLU A 296 -17.68 42.92 60.26
C GLU A 296 -17.71 44.42 60.49
N ARG A 297 -16.88 45.21 59.79
CA ARG A 297 -16.96 46.69 59.85
C ARG A 297 -18.32 47.23 59.35
N ARG A 298 -18.91 46.64 58.30
CA ARG A 298 -20.27 47.02 57.84
C ARG A 298 -21.36 46.61 58.83
N ARG A 299 -21.25 45.43 59.46
CA ARG A 299 -22.20 45.00 60.51
C ARG A 299 -22.10 45.88 61.76
N ALA A 300 -20.91 46.30 62.15
CA ALA A 300 -20.69 47.24 63.26
C ALA A 300 -21.29 48.63 62.98
N HIS A 301 -21.35 49.07 61.71
CA HIS A 301 -22.03 50.32 61.33
C HIS A 301 -23.55 50.24 61.29
N LEU A 302 -24.13 49.06 61.04
CA LEU A 302 -25.60 48.88 61.06
C LEU A 302 -26.15 48.53 62.45
N GLY A 303 -25.32 48.06 63.37
CA GLY A 303 -25.72 47.70 64.75
C GLY A 303 -25.93 48.87 65.72
N ARG A 304 -25.61 50.12 65.34
CA ARG A 304 -25.64 51.27 66.27
C ARG A 304 -26.90 52.15 66.20
N ARG A 305 -27.94 51.74 65.47
CA ARG A 305 -29.24 52.45 65.40
C ARG A 305 -30.43 51.57 65.82
N ARG A 306 -30.35 50.93 66.99
CA ARG A 306 -31.53 50.37 67.67
C ARG A 306 -31.38 50.51 69.19
N ALA A 307 -31.62 51.73 69.67
CA ALA A 307 -32.03 51.98 71.04
C ALA A 307 -33.02 53.16 70.99
N GLY A 308 -34.27 52.91 71.39
CA GLY A 308 -35.33 53.91 71.54
C GLY A 308 -36.25 54.07 70.33
N ASP A 309 -37.39 53.37 70.30
CA ASP A 309 -38.66 53.95 70.78
C ASP A 309 -39.81 52.93 70.70
N PRO A 310 -40.91 53.11 71.46
CA PRO A 310 -41.83 52.04 71.84
C PRO A 310 -42.99 51.84 70.86
N ARG A 311 -43.59 50.65 71.01
CA ARG A 311 -44.90 50.25 70.48
C ARG A 311 -46.01 51.23 70.88
N PRO A 312 -47.06 51.29 70.05
CA PRO A 312 -48.38 50.92 70.56
C PRO A 312 -49.09 49.89 69.67
N ASP A 313 -49.48 48.81 70.34
CA ASP A 313 -50.77 48.12 70.36
C ASP A 313 -51.77 48.16 69.17
N GLU A 314 -52.14 46.93 68.84
CA GLU A 314 -53.49 46.38 68.68
C GLU A 314 -54.30 46.43 67.38
N GLN A 315 -54.79 45.22 67.10
CA GLN A 315 -56.06 44.84 66.48
C GLN A 315 -56.15 44.68 64.95
N SER A 316 -56.10 43.39 64.59
CA SER A 316 -57.15 42.67 63.86
C SER A 316 -57.76 43.31 62.61
N ALA A 317 -57.50 42.71 61.45
CA ALA A 317 -58.55 42.07 60.64
C ALA A 317 -57.99 41.41 59.37
N SER A 318 -58.38 40.14 59.22
CA SER A 318 -58.80 39.42 58.01
C SER A 318 -58.70 40.12 56.64
N GLY A 319 -58.19 39.40 55.63
CA GLY A 319 -58.49 39.69 54.22
C GLY A 319 -57.41 39.26 53.20
N SER A 320 -57.53 38.05 52.66
CA SER A 320 -57.01 37.65 51.34
C SER A 320 -57.67 38.46 50.19
N PRO A 321 -57.30 38.31 48.91
CA PRO A 321 -55.99 38.10 48.29
C PRO A 321 -55.76 39.04 47.06
N PHE A 322 -54.68 38.76 46.31
CA PHE A 322 -54.52 38.98 44.85
C PHE A 322 -53.74 40.22 44.34
N VAL A 323 -53.13 40.02 43.16
CA VAL A 323 -52.63 41.01 42.15
C VAL A 323 -51.12 41.37 42.16
N THR A 324 -50.35 40.71 41.27
CA THR A 324 -49.17 41.22 40.50
C THR A 324 -49.59 42.36 39.55
N PRO A 325 -48.75 43.20 38.86
CA PRO A 325 -47.28 43.40 38.75
C PRO A 325 -46.95 44.95 38.83
N PRO A 326 -46.06 45.62 38.05
CA PRO A 326 -44.76 45.33 37.41
C PRO A 326 -43.61 46.29 37.86
N ALA A 327 -42.37 46.04 37.43
CA ALA A 327 -41.22 46.93 37.69
C ALA A 327 -40.83 47.76 36.44
N PRO A 328 -40.45 49.05 36.59
CA PRO A 328 -40.16 49.96 35.47
C PRO A 328 -38.68 50.00 35.04
N ARG A 329 -38.49 50.48 33.81
CA ARG A 329 -37.22 50.78 33.13
C ARG A 329 -36.61 52.11 33.61
N HIS A 330 -35.28 52.21 33.46
CA HIS A 330 -34.48 53.25 32.77
C HIS A 330 -33.16 53.51 33.55
N VAL A 331 -31.96 53.25 33.02
CA VAL A 331 -31.12 53.98 32.03
C VAL A 331 -29.80 54.36 32.73
N ALA A 332 -28.65 53.97 32.17
CA ALA A 332 -27.43 54.79 32.08
C ALA A 332 -26.33 54.08 31.25
N ALA A 333 -25.61 54.86 30.47
CA ALA A 333 -24.81 54.53 29.29
C ALA A 333 -23.40 53.97 29.55
N PRO A 334 -22.73 53.36 28.53
CA PRO A 334 -21.30 53.14 28.54
C PRO A 334 -20.50 54.13 27.67
N ARG A 335 -19.27 54.38 28.13
CA ARG A 335 -18.26 55.32 27.65
C ARG A 335 -17.48 54.73 26.47
N ARG A 336 -17.32 55.50 25.38
CA ARG A 336 -16.52 55.16 24.18
C ARG A 336 -15.01 55.19 24.47
N VAL A 337 -14.27 54.27 23.86
CA VAL A 337 -12.80 54.31 23.67
C VAL A 337 -12.53 54.32 22.15
N PRO A 338 -11.50 55.04 21.63
CA PRO A 338 -11.32 55.26 20.20
C PRO A 338 -10.57 54.12 19.50
N VAL A 339 -10.95 53.86 18.24
CA VAL A 339 -10.26 52.96 17.29
C VAL A 339 -9.36 53.81 16.39
N PRO A 340 -8.11 53.42 16.09
CA PRO A 340 -7.32 54.05 15.04
C PRO A 340 -7.69 53.46 13.66
N ALA A 341 -7.81 54.34 12.67
CA ALA A 341 -8.12 54.02 11.28
C ALA A 341 -6.92 53.42 10.53
N PRO A 342 -7.17 52.60 9.50
CA PRO A 342 -6.25 52.48 8.38
C PRO A 342 -6.80 53.14 7.11
N MET A 343 -5.85 53.72 6.38
CA MET A 343 -5.98 54.57 5.20
C MET A 343 -6.55 53.83 3.99
N SER A 344 -7.38 54.53 3.22
CA SER A 344 -7.68 54.22 1.82
C SER A 344 -6.59 54.77 0.91
N ALA A 345 -6.11 53.96 -0.02
CA ALA A 345 -5.76 54.39 -1.38
C ALA A 345 -5.61 53.17 -2.29
N VAL A 346 -6.57 53.02 -3.20
CA VAL A 346 -6.53 52.17 -4.39
C VAL A 346 -5.94 53.01 -5.54
N PRO A 347 -5.08 52.45 -6.39
CA PRO A 347 -5.03 52.85 -7.80
C PRO A 347 -5.49 51.71 -8.73
N PRO A 348 -5.93 52.04 -9.96
CA PRO A 348 -6.82 51.21 -10.76
C PRO A 348 -6.10 50.23 -11.67
N SER A 349 -6.91 49.29 -12.16
CA SER A 349 -6.66 48.20 -13.09
C SER A 349 -5.82 48.57 -14.32
N GLU A 350 -4.82 47.73 -14.63
CA GLU A 350 -4.13 47.71 -15.90
C GLU A 350 -4.72 46.59 -16.79
N VAL A 351 -5.22 47.01 -17.95
CA VAL A 351 -5.78 46.18 -19.01
C VAL A 351 -4.62 45.60 -19.81
N VAL A 352 -4.44 44.27 -19.77
CA VAL A 352 -3.48 43.58 -20.65
C VAL A 352 -4.13 43.31 -22.01
N ASN A 353 -3.54 43.94 -23.01
CA ASN A 353 -3.85 43.88 -24.44
C ASN A 353 -3.31 42.57 -25.06
N PRO A 354 -4.09 41.80 -25.85
CA PRO A 354 -3.68 40.50 -26.39
C PRO A 354 -2.76 40.53 -27.63
N ASN A 355 -2.12 41.65 -27.96
CA ASN A 355 -1.19 41.74 -29.09
C ASN A 355 0.19 42.25 -28.62
N ALA A 356 1.08 41.33 -28.25
CA ALA A 356 2.52 41.62 -28.13
C ALA A 356 3.34 40.47 -28.72
N GLU A 357 4.15 40.84 -29.70
CA GLU A 357 5.03 40.01 -30.50
C GLU A 357 6.07 39.21 -29.69
N THR A 358 6.27 37.99 -30.18
CA THR A 358 7.35 37.05 -29.93
C THR A 358 8.71 37.72 -29.75
N THR A 359 9.31 37.59 -28.56
CA THR A 359 10.77 37.72 -28.38
C THR A 359 11.34 36.35 -28.03
N VAL A 360 12.01 35.75 -29.01
CA VAL A 360 12.70 34.46 -28.92
C VAL A 360 13.96 34.64 -28.05
N LEU A 361 14.03 33.94 -26.92
CA LEU A 361 15.28 33.71 -26.20
C LEU A 361 16.02 32.52 -26.87
N PRO A 362 17.35 32.60 -27.09
CA PRO A 362 18.11 31.52 -27.68
C PRO A 362 18.26 30.33 -26.71
N PRO A 363 18.33 29.08 -27.21
CA PRO A 363 18.46 27.90 -26.37
C PRO A 363 19.85 27.84 -25.69
N ILE A 364 19.82 27.53 -24.40
CA ILE A 364 20.99 27.19 -23.59
C ILE A 364 21.58 25.87 -24.13
N LEU A 365 22.82 25.92 -24.62
CA LEU A 365 23.60 24.74 -24.98
C LEU A 365 23.95 23.94 -23.72
N VAL A 366 23.40 22.74 -23.61
CA VAL A 366 23.86 21.71 -22.67
C VAL A 366 24.99 20.92 -23.36
N PRO A 367 26.21 20.85 -22.80
CA PRO A 367 27.29 20.07 -23.39
C PRO A 367 27.03 18.56 -23.22
N LEU A 368 27.17 17.81 -24.30
CA LEU A 368 27.14 16.34 -24.31
C LEU A 368 28.32 15.77 -23.50
N PRO A 369 28.14 14.65 -22.76
CA PRO A 369 29.25 13.92 -22.17
C PRO A 369 30.10 13.23 -23.26
N PRO A 370 31.43 13.13 -23.07
CA PRO A 370 32.32 12.53 -24.07
C PRO A 370 32.08 11.03 -24.22
N SER A 371 32.07 10.60 -25.49
CA SER A 371 32.01 9.21 -25.93
C SER A 371 33.23 8.43 -25.42
N TYR A 372 33.00 7.42 -24.58
CA TYR A 372 34.01 6.43 -24.24
C TYR A 372 34.17 5.43 -25.40
N ALA A 373 35.25 5.57 -26.16
CA ALA A 373 35.75 4.51 -27.03
C ALA A 373 36.68 3.59 -26.23
N PRO A 374 36.54 2.25 -26.28
CA PRO A 374 37.43 1.35 -25.57
C PRO A 374 38.78 1.29 -26.29
N THR A 375 39.82 1.84 -25.67
CA THR A 375 41.20 1.63 -26.10
C THR A 375 41.67 0.29 -25.55
N VAL A 376 41.76 -0.72 -26.43
CA VAL A 376 42.44 -1.98 -26.13
C VAL A 376 43.94 -1.70 -26.08
N SER A 377 44.51 -1.72 -24.88
CA SER A 377 45.95 -1.69 -24.67
C SER A 377 46.41 -3.10 -24.28
N GLN A 378 47.15 -3.75 -25.18
CA GLN A 378 47.84 -5.01 -24.88
C GLN A 378 49.02 -4.71 -23.94
N ALA A 379 48.98 -5.27 -22.73
CA ALA A 379 50.11 -5.28 -21.80
C ALA A 379 50.67 -6.70 -21.66
N ALA A 380 51.93 -6.86 -22.06
CA ALA A 380 52.76 -8.02 -21.75
C ALA A 380 53.14 -8.02 -20.23
N PRO A 381 53.50 -9.17 -19.64
CA PRO A 381 53.63 -9.31 -18.20
C PRO A 381 54.99 -8.82 -17.73
N THR A 382 55.00 -7.81 -16.86
CA THR A 382 56.16 -7.52 -16.01
C THR A 382 55.75 -7.66 -14.55
N SER A 383 56.23 -8.73 -13.96
CA SER A 383 56.40 -8.92 -12.52
C SER A 383 57.12 -7.72 -11.93
N ARG A 384 56.44 -6.97 -11.04
CA ARG A 384 57.08 -6.21 -9.97
C ARG A 384 56.11 -6.06 -8.81
N GLU A 385 56.48 -6.80 -7.78
CA GLU A 385 56.04 -6.77 -6.40
C GLU A 385 56.06 -5.32 -5.87
N ALA A 386 54.89 -4.80 -5.51
CA ALA A 386 54.74 -3.54 -4.78
C ALA A 386 54.02 -3.86 -3.46
N THR A 387 54.83 -4.03 -2.42
CA THR A 387 54.46 -4.33 -1.04
C THR A 387 53.77 -3.12 -0.41
N LEU A 388 52.52 -3.27 0.05
CA LEU A 388 51.84 -2.33 0.93
C LEU A 388 52.04 -2.78 2.40
N PRO A 389 52.45 -1.90 3.34
CA PRO A 389 53.04 -2.32 4.61
C PRO A 389 52.02 -2.35 5.77
N TRP A 390 50.94 -3.15 5.68
CA TRP A 390 50.02 -3.27 6.83
C TRP A 390 49.35 -4.63 7.06
N PHE A 391 49.78 -5.69 6.38
CA PHE A 391 49.44 -7.05 6.79
C PHE A 391 50.69 -7.78 7.27
N ALA A 392 50.82 -7.91 8.59
CA ALA A 392 51.77 -8.82 9.21
C ALA A 392 51.20 -10.26 9.15
N PRO A 393 51.87 -11.23 8.53
CA PRO A 393 51.49 -12.63 8.61
C PRO A 393 52.29 -13.30 9.72
N GLY A 394 51.61 -13.79 10.77
CA GLY A 394 52.36 -14.45 11.86
C GLY A 394 51.57 -14.92 13.06
N THR A 395 50.30 -15.29 12.93
CA THR A 395 49.59 -16.10 13.95
C THR A 395 48.36 -16.74 13.31
N VAL A 396 48.56 -17.80 12.53
CA VAL A 396 47.55 -18.83 12.37
C VAL A 396 48.27 -20.16 12.59
N VAL A 397 48.08 -20.72 13.78
CA VAL A 397 48.48 -22.09 14.07
C VAL A 397 47.60 -22.96 13.17
N ALA A 398 48.24 -23.70 12.26
CA ALA A 398 47.56 -24.74 11.50
C ALA A 398 47.13 -25.83 12.49
N SER A 399 45.84 -25.86 12.82
CA SER A 399 45.24 -27.03 13.46
C SER A 399 45.25 -28.18 12.46
N GLU A 400 45.85 -29.28 12.90
CA GLU A 400 45.91 -30.58 12.23
C GLU A 400 44.52 -31.03 11.74
N PRO A 401 44.41 -31.73 10.59
CA PRO A 401 43.12 -32.24 10.12
C PRO A 401 42.59 -33.28 11.12
N GLN A 402 41.51 -32.93 11.81
CA GLN A 402 40.81 -33.86 12.67
C GLN A 402 40.20 -34.98 11.81
N PRO A 403 40.49 -36.26 12.09
CA PRO A 403 39.89 -37.36 11.34
C PRO A 403 38.38 -37.35 11.51
N ALA A 404 37.68 -37.59 10.40
CA ALA A 404 36.23 -37.62 10.33
C ALA A 404 35.67 -38.58 11.41
N PRO A 405 34.58 -38.21 12.11
CA PRO A 405 33.89 -39.16 12.96
C PRO A 405 33.34 -40.30 12.11
N GLU A 406 33.77 -41.51 12.44
CA GLU A 406 33.25 -42.78 11.94
C GLU A 406 31.72 -42.75 11.94
N GLN A 407 31.11 -42.80 10.76
CA GLN A 407 29.68 -43.08 10.63
C GLN A 407 29.42 -44.47 11.20
N PRO A 408 28.49 -44.64 12.15
CA PRO A 408 28.02 -45.95 12.53
C PRO A 408 27.43 -46.65 11.30
N ALA A 409 27.87 -47.88 11.06
CA ALA A 409 27.36 -48.73 10.00
C ALA A 409 25.82 -48.78 10.00
N PRO A 410 25.17 -48.87 8.81
CA PRO A 410 23.73 -49.03 8.74
C PRO A 410 23.32 -50.32 9.47
N GLN A 411 22.57 -50.16 10.56
CA GLN A 411 21.86 -51.28 11.17
C GLN A 411 20.94 -51.87 10.09
N GLN A 412 21.25 -53.11 9.71
CA GLN A 412 20.34 -53.96 8.94
C GLN A 412 19.06 -54.12 9.73
N SER A 413 18.01 -53.41 9.33
CA SER A 413 16.65 -53.62 9.80
C SER A 413 16.28 -55.08 9.57
N ALA A 414 15.93 -55.78 10.65
CA ALA A 414 15.44 -57.14 10.63
C ALA A 414 14.25 -57.31 9.65
N PRO A 415 14.06 -58.50 9.05
CA PRO A 415 12.92 -58.77 8.18
C PRO A 415 11.60 -58.59 8.94
N VAL A 416 10.75 -57.72 8.39
CA VAL A 416 9.38 -57.49 8.83
C VAL A 416 8.62 -58.82 8.73
N GLN A 417 8.16 -59.33 9.87
CA GLN A 417 7.22 -60.45 9.92
C GLN A 417 5.90 -60.03 9.24
N PRO A 418 5.30 -60.89 8.37
CA PRO A 418 4.00 -60.61 7.79
C PRO A 418 2.90 -60.61 8.87
N ALA A 419 2.08 -59.56 8.85
CA ALA A 419 0.94 -59.40 9.74
C ALA A 419 -0.07 -60.56 9.58
N PRO A 420 -0.71 -61.02 10.67
CA PRO A 420 -1.74 -62.05 10.61
C PRO A 420 -2.99 -61.54 9.86
N PRO A 421 -3.71 -62.42 9.15
CA PRO A 421 -4.89 -62.04 8.37
C PRO A 421 -6.00 -61.56 9.31
N GLN A 422 -6.43 -60.31 9.13
CA GLN A 422 -7.60 -59.78 9.80
C GLN A 422 -8.85 -60.55 9.34
N ALA A 423 -9.58 -61.07 10.31
CA ALA A 423 -10.83 -61.77 10.14
C ALA A 423 -11.86 -60.87 9.43
N ARG A 424 -12.44 -61.36 8.34
CA ARG A 424 -13.60 -60.75 7.68
C ARG A 424 -14.78 -60.77 8.63
N THR A 425 -15.26 -59.61 9.01
CA THR A 425 -16.59 -59.42 9.60
C THR A 425 -17.63 -59.73 8.51
N PRO A 426 -18.57 -60.68 8.74
CA PRO A 426 -19.65 -60.94 7.80
C PRO A 426 -20.62 -59.76 7.78
N GLY A 427 -20.86 -59.21 6.58
CA GLY A 427 -21.84 -58.17 6.34
C GLY A 427 -23.28 -58.68 6.53
N PRO A 428 -24.23 -57.80 6.91
CA PRO A 428 -25.60 -58.19 7.19
C PRO A 428 -26.34 -58.60 5.91
N THR A 429 -26.94 -59.78 5.98
CA THR A 429 -27.84 -60.40 5.02
C THR A 429 -29.15 -59.61 4.93
N THR A 430 -29.46 -59.05 3.76
CA THR A 430 -30.80 -58.52 3.47
C THR A 430 -31.66 -59.65 2.87
N PRO A 431 -32.83 -59.97 3.43
CA PRO A 431 -33.68 -61.03 2.92
C PRO A 431 -34.46 -60.60 1.67
N SER A 432 -34.37 -61.43 0.65
CA SER A 432 -35.22 -61.46 -0.53
C SER A 432 -36.67 -61.77 -0.15
N GLY A 433 -37.60 -60.86 -0.46
CA GLY A 433 -39.04 -61.13 -0.53
C GLY A 433 -39.42 -61.28 -2.01
N LYS A 434 -39.77 -62.49 -2.46
CA LYS A 434 -41.10 -63.12 -2.47
C LYS A 434 -42.02 -62.59 -3.58
N ASP A 435 -42.19 -63.46 -4.57
CA ASP A 435 -43.30 -63.52 -5.50
C ASP A 435 -44.66 -63.58 -4.76
N HIS A 436 -45.61 -62.78 -5.23
CA HIS A 436 -47.01 -63.16 -5.47
C HIS A 436 -47.68 -62.13 -6.39
#